data_AF-A0A2H6H079-F1
#
_entry.id   AF-A0A2H6H079-F1
#
_cell.length_a   1.000
_cell.length_b   1.000
_cell.length_c   1.000
_cell.angle_alpha   90.00
_cell.angle_beta   90.00
_cell.angle_gamma   90.00
#
_symmetry.space_group_name_H-M   'P 1'
#
loop_
_entity.id
_entity.type
_entity.pdbx_description
1 polymer ?
#
loop_
_entity_poly.entity_id
_entity_poly.type
_entity_poly.pdbx_seq_one_letter_code
_entity_poly.pdbx_strand_id
1 'polypeptide(L)' 'MDKSCPKCKDTGIVKDEDGTAHVCWDCLRDGRLDVHSKDVPDSKIKL' A
#
# COMPACT_ATOMS: atom_id res chain seq x y z
N MET A 1 -8.17 8.30 16.78
CA MET A 1 -8.90 7.89 15.56
C MET A 1 -8.00 6.97 14.78
N ASP A 2 -8.39 5.71 14.61
CA ASP A 2 -7.69 4.76 13.75
C ASP A 2 -7.66 5.31 12.32
N LYS A 3 -6.45 5.63 11.83
CA LYS A 3 -6.24 6.21 10.50
C LYS A 3 -6.35 5.15 9.38
N SER A 4 -7.15 4.12 9.59
CA SER A 4 -7.27 2.99 8.67
C SER A 4 -8.05 3.35 7.41
N CYS A 5 -7.46 3.08 6.23
CA CYS A 5 -8.19 3.13 4.97
C CYS A 5 -9.30 2.07 4.96
N PRO A 6 -10.58 2.41 4.86
CA PRO A 6 -11.64 1.40 4.79
C PRO A 6 -11.56 0.56 3.50
N LYS A 7 -11.00 1.10 2.42
CA LYS A 7 -10.90 0.42 1.12
C LYS A 7 -9.78 -0.62 1.07
N CYS A 8 -8.57 -0.23 1.49
CA CYS A 8 -7.39 -1.12 1.42
C CYS A 8 -6.96 -1.67 2.78
N LYS A 9 -7.64 -1.32 3.89
CA LYS A 9 -7.29 -1.71 5.26
C LYS A 9 -5.82 -1.40 5.59
N ASP A 10 -5.35 -0.23 5.18
CA ASP A 10 -3.96 0.27 5.27
C ASP A 10 -2.88 -0.58 4.58
N THR A 11 -3.27 -1.53 3.73
CA THR A 11 -2.29 -2.29 2.92
C THR A 11 -1.76 -1.52 1.72
N GLY A 12 -2.44 -0.41 1.34
CA GLY A 12 -2.16 0.31 0.09
C GLY A 12 -2.63 -0.40 -1.18
N ILE A 13 -3.19 -1.61 -1.06
CA ILE A 13 -3.64 -2.46 -2.18
C ILE A 13 -5.14 -2.75 -2.05
N VAL A 14 -5.87 -2.64 -3.15
CA VAL A 14 -7.25 -3.09 -3.30
C VAL A 14 -7.25 -4.34 -4.17
N LYS A 15 -8.01 -5.36 -3.76
CA LYS A 15 -8.22 -6.58 -4.55
C LYS A 15 -9.63 -6.54 -5.11
N ASP A 16 -9.74 -6.71 -6.41
CA ASP A 16 -11.01 -6.75 -7.12
C ASP A 16 -11.58 -8.18 -7.14
N GLU A 17 -12.87 -8.32 -7.41
CA GLU A 17 -13.57 -9.61 -7.41
C GLU A 17 -13.08 -10.56 -8.52
N ASP A 18 -12.52 -10.01 -9.59
CA ASP A 18 -11.92 -10.75 -10.70
C ASP A 18 -10.52 -11.30 -10.39
N GLY A 19 -10.02 -11.05 -9.17
CA GLY A 19 -8.70 -11.47 -8.71
C GLY A 19 -7.56 -10.53 -9.09
N THR A 20 -7.85 -9.43 -9.79
CA THR A 20 -6.85 -8.38 -10.03
C THR A 20 -6.59 -7.58 -8.75
N ALA A 21 -5.44 -6.93 -8.70
CA ALA A 21 -5.07 -6.06 -7.58
C ALA A 21 -4.51 -4.75 -8.11
N HIS A 22 -4.93 -3.64 -7.51
CA HIS A 22 -4.48 -2.31 -7.87
C HIS A 22 -4.13 -1.48 -6.64
N VAL A 23 -3.34 -0.43 -6.86
CA VAL A 23 -2.96 0.51 -5.81
C VAL A 23 -4.18 1.30 -5.36
N CYS A 24 -4.37 1.42 -4.05
CA CYS A 24 -5.46 2.20 -3.48
C CYS A 24 -5.34 3.68 -3.87
N TRP A 25 -6.25 4.14 -4.73
CA TRP A 25 -6.23 5.51 -5.25
C TRP A 25 -6.33 6.58 -4.15
N ASP A 26 -7.18 6.36 -3.14
CA ASP A 26 -7.32 7.34 -2.06
C ASP A 26 -6.04 7.43 -1.22
N CYS A 27 -5.40 6.29 -0.92
CA CYS A 27 -4.11 6.30 -0.25
C CYS A 27 -3.02 6.97 -1.09
N LEU A 28 -3.02 6.77 -2.41
CA LEU A 28 -2.08 7.43 -3.31
C LEU A 28 -2.29 8.95 -3.31
N ARG A 29 -3.53 9.40 -3.52
CA ARG A 29 -3.91 10.81 -3.53
C ARG A 29 -3.58 11.51 -2.22
N ASP A 30 -3.83 10.84 -1.11
CA ASP A 30 -3.65 11.40 0.24
C ASP A 30 -2.18 11.25 0.73
N GLY A 31 -1.27 10.74 -0.10
CA GLY A 31 0.15 10.58 0.24
C GLY A 31 0.44 9.55 1.34
N ARG A 32 -0.46 8.60 1.54
CA ARG A 32 -0.39 7.58 2.61
C ARG A 32 0.23 6.26 2.16
N LEU A 33 0.65 6.15 0.90
CA LEU A 33 1.42 5.01 0.44
C LEU A 33 2.85 5.16 0.95
N ASP A 34 3.17 4.43 2.01
CA ASP A 34 4.54 4.31 2.46
C ASP A 34 5.29 3.37 1.52
N VAL A 35 5.94 3.95 0.50
CA VAL A 35 6.83 3.24 -0.42
C VAL A 35 8.10 2.73 0.26
N HIS A 36 8.36 3.20 1.48
CA HIS A 36 9.49 2.79 2.33
C HIS A 36 8.95 2.28 3.67
N SER A 37 8.07 1.27 3.62
CA SER A 37 7.72 0.57 4.85
C SER A 37 9.01 0.20 5.59
N LYS A 38 9.09 0.57 6.87
CA LYS A 38 10.20 0.22 7.77
C LYS A 38 10.38 -1.30 7.89
N ASP A 39 9.36 -2.04 7.48
CA ASP A 39 9.31 -3.50 7.47
C ASP A 39 9.76 -4.09 6.11
N VAL A 40 10.01 -3.28 5.09
CA VAL A 40 10.61 -3.75 3.83
C VAL A 40 12.11 -3.94 4.06
N PRO A 41 12.62 -5.19 4.02
CA PRO A 41 14.03 -5.44 4.25
C PRO A 41 14.84 -4.81 3.12
N ASP A 42 15.97 -4.19 3.47
CA ASP A 42 16.98 -3.82 2.48
C ASP A 42 17.40 -5.09 1.71
N SER A 43 17.14 -5.09 0.40
CA SER A 43 17.42 -6.22 -0.49
C SER A 43 18.91 -6.42 -0.74
N LYS A 44 19.77 -5.48 -0.30
CA LYS A 44 21.24 -5.50 -0.42
C LYS A 44 21.75 -5.76 -1.85
N ILE A 45 20.93 -5.52 -2.87
CA ILE A 45 21.34 -5.66 -4.27
C ILE A 45 22.36 -4.55 -4.56
N LYS A 46 23.55 -4.93 -5.00
CA LYS A 46 24.60 -4.01 -5.47
C LYS A 46 24.62 -4.05 -7.00
N LEU A 47 24.63 -2.87 -7.62
CA LEU A 47 24.86 -2.67 -9.06
C LEU A 47 26.35 -2.77 -9.39
#